data_AF-A0A7V5V537-F1
#
_entry.id   AF-A0A7V5V537-F1
#
_cell.length_a   1.000
_cell.length_b   1.000
_cell.length_c   1.000
_cell.angle_alpha   90.00
_cell.angle_beta   90.00
_cell.angle_gamma   90.00
#
_symmetry.space_group_name_H-M   'P 1'
#
loop_
_entity.id
_entity.type
_entity.pdbx_description
1 polymer ?
#
loop_
_entity_poly.entity_id
_entity_poly.type
_entity_poly.pdbx_seq_one_letter_code
_entity_poly.pdbx_strand_id
1 'polypeptide(L)'
;MTASDVTWNGPKQHMGARDLLSAMTRTTAFEAKPEDAKSYAVVTPEYLNLSLSMGYHYVTLDCYIAEDPYNNYITLSFKGGAADTKRRQLRVLLIAEILKPLGFDVIVKNDFLKARIKSEGREELLRIIYELGRMLAVTRLLDVALEDEKMIKECAQRFHDRKPLLE
;
A
#
# COMPACT_ATOMS: atom_id res chain seq x y z
N MET A 1 -3.61 -13.40 4.09
CA MET A 1 -4.60 -12.82 3.15
C MET A 1 -5.33 -13.96 2.47
N THR A 2 -6.65 -13.88 2.38
CA THR A 2 -7.54 -14.96 1.92
C THR A 2 -8.18 -14.69 0.55
N ALA A 3 -7.87 -13.55 -0.05
CA ALA A 3 -8.34 -13.17 -1.39
C ALA A 3 -7.74 -14.10 -2.46
N SER A 4 -8.61 -14.79 -3.21
CA SER A 4 -8.20 -15.73 -4.27
C SER A 4 -7.61 -15.04 -5.50
N ASP A 5 -7.92 -13.77 -5.70
CA ASP A 5 -7.49 -12.94 -6.82
C ASP A 5 -6.12 -12.28 -6.60
N VAL A 6 -5.47 -12.48 -5.45
CA VAL A 6 -4.23 -11.79 -5.10
C VAL A 6 -3.14 -12.77 -4.64
N THR A 7 -1.90 -12.52 -5.07
CA THR A 7 -0.70 -13.24 -4.60
C THR A 7 0.31 -12.25 -4.01
N TRP A 8 1.11 -12.69 -3.04
CA TRP A 8 2.18 -11.88 -2.44
C TRP A 8 3.47 -11.87 -3.27
N ASN A 9 3.46 -12.47 -4.46
CA ASN A 9 4.63 -12.60 -5.32
C ASN A 9 5.02 -11.27 -6.00
N GLY A 10 4.16 -10.25 -5.94
CA GLY A 10 4.34 -8.99 -6.67
C GLY A 10 3.91 -9.11 -8.15
N PRO A 11 4.07 -8.04 -8.95
CA PRO A 11 3.70 -8.06 -10.36
C PRO A 11 4.48 -9.12 -11.17
N LYS A 12 3.81 -9.77 -12.12
CA LYS A 12 4.39 -10.84 -12.97
C LYS A 12 5.32 -10.32 -14.07
N GLN A 13 5.22 -9.04 -14.42
CA GLN A 13 6.14 -8.42 -15.39
C GLN A 13 7.58 -8.61 -14.92
N HIS A 14 8.39 -9.17 -15.80
CA HIS A 14 9.77 -9.51 -15.53
C HIS A 14 10.53 -8.22 -15.24
N MET A 15 10.80 -7.94 -13.96
CA MET A 15 11.82 -6.96 -13.59
C MET A 15 13.10 -7.37 -14.31
N GLY A 16 13.54 -6.56 -15.29
CA GLY A 16 14.77 -6.84 -16.01
C GLY A 16 15.93 -6.84 -15.03
N ALA A 17 16.98 -7.62 -15.32
CA ALA A 17 18.20 -7.63 -14.51
C ALA A 17 18.76 -6.21 -14.28
N ARG A 18 18.52 -5.28 -15.22
CA ARG A 18 18.85 -3.85 -15.10
C ARG A 18 18.02 -3.11 -14.06
N ASP A 19 16.71 -3.33 -14.00
CA ASP A 19 15.85 -2.69 -13.00
C ASP A 19 16.20 -3.20 -11.59
N LEU A 20 16.39 -4.51 -11.46
CA LEU A 20 16.87 -5.14 -10.22
C LEU A 20 18.23 -4.61 -9.80
N LEU A 21 19.22 -4.60 -10.71
CA LEU A 21 20.55 -4.07 -10.43
C LEU A 21 20.47 -2.59 -10.06
N SER A 22 19.67 -1.78 -10.77
CA SER A 22 19.52 -0.36 -10.47
C SER A 22 18.88 -0.11 -9.10
N ALA A 23 17.91 -0.94 -8.70
CA ALA A 23 17.35 -0.91 -7.35
C ALA A 23 18.40 -1.31 -6.31
N MET A 24 19.21 -2.35 -6.58
CA MET A 24 20.31 -2.79 -5.72
C MET A 24 21.42 -1.73 -5.57
N THR A 25 21.85 -1.09 -6.65
CA THR A 25 22.90 -0.06 -6.61
C THR A 25 22.42 1.22 -5.91
N ARG A 26 21.14 1.61 -6.11
CA ARG A 26 20.56 2.74 -5.37
C ARG A 26 20.40 2.43 -3.88
N THR A 27 20.14 1.18 -3.54
CA THR A 27 20.04 0.74 -2.14
C THR A 27 21.39 0.52 -1.47
N THR A 28 22.49 0.41 -2.22
CA THR A 28 23.84 0.55 -1.65
C THR A 28 24.27 2.01 -1.45
N ALA A 29 23.67 2.96 -2.17
CA ALA A 29 23.94 4.40 -2.03
C ALA A 29 23.08 5.08 -0.94
N PHE A 30 21.93 4.51 -0.60
CA PHE A 30 21.21 4.80 0.66
C PHE A 30 21.77 3.86 1.73
N GLU A 31 22.58 4.40 2.63
CA GLU A 31 23.23 3.69 3.74
C GLU A 31 22.30 2.70 4.46
N ALA A 32 22.89 1.55 4.85
CA ALA A 32 22.41 0.53 5.76
C ALA A 32 20.89 0.23 5.69
N LYS A 33 20.56 -0.95 5.14
CA LYS A 33 19.28 -1.62 5.44
C LYS A 33 19.01 -1.43 6.94
N PRO A 34 17.96 -0.69 7.34
CA PRO A 34 17.80 -0.32 8.74
C PRO A 34 17.79 -1.62 9.55
N GLU A 35 18.68 -1.71 10.55
CA GLU A 35 18.90 -2.93 11.35
C GLU A 35 17.59 -3.47 11.97
N ASP A 36 16.57 -2.60 12.10
CA ASP A 36 15.22 -2.92 12.56
C ASP A 36 14.16 -2.93 11.45
N ALA A 37 14.37 -3.71 10.39
CA ALA A 37 13.34 -4.01 9.37
C ALA A 37 12.25 -5.00 9.87
N LYS A 38 11.87 -4.91 11.15
CA LYS A 38 10.84 -5.76 11.75
C LYS A 38 9.46 -5.18 11.49
N SER A 39 8.51 -6.07 11.27
CA SER A 39 7.09 -5.72 11.24
C SER A 39 6.46 -6.09 12.58
N TYR A 40 5.53 -5.25 13.06
CA TYR A 40 4.90 -5.41 14.36
C TYR A 40 3.39 -5.25 14.22
N ALA A 41 2.64 -5.98 15.04
CA ALA A 41 1.20 -5.86 15.12
C ALA A 41 0.74 -5.96 16.57
N VAL A 42 -0.16 -5.06 16.97
CA VAL A 42 -0.99 -5.17 18.17
C VAL A 42 -2.41 -5.40 17.70
N VAL A 43 -3.01 -6.49 18.13
CA VAL A 43 -4.33 -6.92 17.66
C VAL A 43 -5.21 -7.25 18.85
N THR A 44 -6.40 -6.69 18.88
CA THR A 44 -7.51 -7.04 19.78
C THR A 44 -8.77 -7.29 18.92
N PRO A 45 -9.91 -7.71 19.49
CA PRO A 45 -11.14 -7.88 18.73
C PRO A 45 -11.61 -6.61 17.98
N GLU A 46 -11.27 -5.43 18.49
CA GLU A 46 -11.78 -4.14 18.00
C GLU A 46 -10.66 -3.21 17.51
N TYR A 47 -9.39 -3.55 17.78
CA TYR A 47 -8.26 -2.68 17.51
C TYR A 47 -7.16 -3.39 16.73
N LEU A 48 -6.62 -2.69 15.74
CA LEU A 48 -5.44 -3.11 14.98
C LEU A 48 -4.47 -1.94 14.91
N ASN A 49 -3.28 -2.11 15.46
CA ASN A 49 -2.11 -1.29 15.13
C ASN A 49 -1.10 -2.17 14.41
N LEU A 50 -0.83 -1.87 13.15
CA LEU A 50 0.03 -2.66 12.29
C LEU A 50 1.10 -1.75 11.71
N SER A 51 2.36 -2.09 11.95
CA SER A 51 3.53 -1.44 11.34
C SER A 51 4.27 -2.47 10.50
N LEU A 52 4.22 -2.30 9.17
CA LEU A 52 4.85 -3.19 8.20
C LEU A 52 6.11 -2.53 7.64
N SER A 53 7.25 -3.20 7.84
CA SER A 53 8.47 -2.95 7.07
C SER A 53 8.50 -3.93 5.90
N MET A 54 8.24 -3.44 4.68
CA MET A 54 8.20 -4.25 3.46
C MET A 54 9.46 -4.04 2.62
N GLY A 55 10.61 -4.15 3.27
CA GLY A 55 11.92 -3.86 2.67
C GLY A 55 12.16 -2.36 2.62
N TYR A 56 11.89 -1.73 1.47
CA TYR A 56 12.21 -0.33 1.23
C TYR A 56 11.04 0.64 1.45
N HIS A 57 9.90 0.13 1.89
CA HIS A 57 8.73 0.94 2.19
C HIS A 57 8.05 0.50 3.48
N TYR A 58 7.41 1.47 4.12
CA TYR A 58 6.80 1.35 5.42
C TYR A 58 5.33 1.68 5.31
N VAL A 59 4.51 0.84 5.94
CA VAL A 59 3.08 1.05 6.05
C VAL A 59 2.69 0.98 7.50
N THR A 60 1.97 1.97 7.98
CA THR A 60 1.30 1.91 9.28
C THR A 60 -0.20 1.93 9.06
N LEU A 61 -0.90 0.97 9.65
CA LEU A 61 -2.35 0.86 9.64
C LEU A 61 -2.82 0.86 11.10
N ASP A 62 -3.70 1.80 11.43
CA ASP A 62 -4.25 1.96 12.78
C ASP A 62 -5.78 2.05 12.66
N CYS A 63 -6.46 1.11 13.29
CA CYS A 63 -7.89 0.88 13.11
C CYS A 63 -8.55 0.62 14.45
N TYR A 64 -9.69 1.27 14.67
CA TYR A 64 -10.60 0.96 15.76
C TYR A 64 -11.98 0.71 15.16
N ILE A 65 -12.52 -0.48 15.35
CA ILE A 65 -13.79 -0.94 14.81
C ILE A 65 -14.52 -1.72 15.90
N ALA A 66 -15.43 -1.04 16.59
CA ALA A 66 -16.28 -1.60 17.65
C ALA A 66 -17.76 -1.68 17.22
N GLU A 67 -18.59 -2.30 18.06
CA GLU A 67 -20.05 -2.29 17.91
C GLU A 67 -20.64 -0.89 18.12
N ASP A 68 -20.11 -0.14 19.08
CA ASP A 68 -20.42 1.28 19.23
C ASP A 68 -19.66 2.08 18.13
N PRO A 69 -20.39 2.70 17.18
CA PRO A 69 -19.78 3.32 16.01
C PRO A 69 -19.06 4.65 16.31
N TYR A 70 -19.28 5.25 17.49
CA TYR A 70 -18.91 6.66 17.73
C TYR A 70 -17.45 7.00 17.43
N ASN A 71 -16.55 6.02 17.64
CA ASN A 71 -15.12 6.18 17.46
C ASN A 71 -14.53 5.32 16.34
N ASN A 72 -15.35 4.76 15.45
CA ASN A 72 -14.86 3.87 14.41
C ASN A 72 -14.01 4.62 13.36
N TYR A 73 -12.79 4.14 13.10
CA TYR A 73 -11.88 4.75 12.13
C TYR A 73 -10.88 3.75 11.55
N ILE A 74 -10.34 4.13 10.39
CA ILE A 74 -9.13 3.55 9.82
C ILE A 74 -8.21 4.69 9.43
N THR A 75 -6.94 4.59 9.81
CA THR A 75 -5.87 5.46 9.30
C THR A 75 -4.76 4.63 8.69
N LEU A 76 -4.27 5.07 7.55
CA LEU A 76 -3.16 4.45 6.84
C LEU A 76 -2.10 5.51 6.55
N SER A 77 -0.84 5.21 6.83
CA SER A 77 0.29 5.99 6.32
C SER A 77 1.21 5.09 5.52
N PHE A 78 1.74 5.62 4.42
CA PHE A 78 2.61 4.91 3.49
C PHE A 78 3.81 5.78 3.16
N LYS A 79 5.01 5.19 3.15
CA LYS A 79 6.24 5.90 2.76
C LYS A 79 7.27 4.98 2.13
N GLY A 80 8.01 5.50 1.16
CA GLY A 80 9.27 4.93 0.68
C GLY A 80 9.16 4.17 -0.63
N GLY A 81 10.11 3.27 -0.89
CA GLY A 81 10.29 2.48 -2.10
C GLY A 81 11.77 2.30 -2.47
N ALA A 82 12.05 1.36 -3.36
CA ALA A 82 13.40 1.04 -3.84
C ALA A 82 13.76 1.77 -5.16
N ALA A 83 12.74 2.29 -5.84
CA ALA A 83 12.90 3.00 -7.10
C ALA A 83 13.33 4.46 -6.90
N ASP A 84 13.57 5.16 -8.02
CA ASP A 84 13.83 6.61 -7.99
C ASP A 84 12.61 7.41 -7.48
N THR A 85 12.84 8.68 -7.14
CA THR A 85 11.82 9.56 -6.57
C THR A 85 10.56 9.67 -7.43
N LYS A 86 10.68 9.72 -8.77
CA LYS A 86 9.53 9.84 -9.66
C LYS A 86 8.67 8.58 -9.56
N ARG A 87 9.27 7.39 -9.67
CA ARG A 87 8.48 6.15 -9.60
C ARG A 87 7.88 5.87 -8.21
N ARG A 88 8.56 6.26 -7.13
CA ARG A 88 7.99 6.21 -5.77
C ARG A 88 6.75 7.11 -5.63
N GLN A 89 6.79 8.31 -6.22
CA GLN A 89 5.63 9.21 -6.28
C GLN A 89 4.49 8.59 -7.09
N LEU A 90 4.75 7.95 -8.24
CA LEU A 90 3.72 7.25 -9.02
C LEU A 90 3.00 6.17 -8.20
N ARG A 91 3.73 5.37 -7.42
CA ARG A 91 3.11 4.35 -6.55
C ARG A 91 2.22 4.98 -5.48
N VAL A 92 2.66 6.08 -4.88
CA VAL A 92 1.85 6.81 -3.90
C VAL A 92 0.57 7.38 -4.53
N LEU A 93 0.67 7.91 -5.75
CA LEU A 93 -0.51 8.37 -6.49
C LEU A 93 -1.45 7.22 -6.83
N LEU A 94 -0.95 6.05 -7.21
CA LEU A 94 -1.76 4.84 -7.41
C LEU A 94 -2.51 4.44 -6.14
N ILE A 95 -1.82 4.39 -5.00
CA ILE A 95 -2.46 4.11 -3.71
C ILE A 95 -3.54 5.16 -3.42
N ALA A 96 -3.28 6.44 -3.68
CA ALA A 96 -4.28 7.48 -3.49
C ALA A 96 -5.52 7.27 -4.38
N GLU A 97 -5.34 6.93 -5.66
CA GLU A 97 -6.45 6.67 -6.58
C GLU A 97 -7.26 5.41 -6.21
N ILE A 98 -6.64 4.40 -5.57
CA ILE A 98 -7.33 3.24 -5.02
C ILE A 98 -8.14 3.59 -3.76
N LEU A 99 -7.60 4.45 -2.89
CA LEU A 99 -8.20 4.74 -1.59
C LEU A 99 -9.37 5.73 -1.67
N LYS A 100 -9.34 6.70 -2.59
CA LYS A 100 -10.40 7.72 -2.71
C LYS A 100 -11.79 7.11 -2.95
N PRO A 101 -11.99 6.15 -3.90
CA PRO A 101 -13.30 5.52 -4.10
C PRO A 101 -13.79 4.68 -2.91
N LEU A 102 -12.88 4.26 -2.02
CA LEU A 102 -13.21 3.57 -0.78
C LEU A 102 -13.66 4.53 0.35
N GLY A 103 -13.71 5.84 0.08
CA GLY A 103 -14.18 6.85 1.04
C GLY A 103 -13.10 7.45 1.93
N PHE A 104 -11.81 7.24 1.64
CA PHE A 104 -10.73 7.86 2.41
C PHE A 104 -10.51 9.32 2.03
N ASP A 105 -10.30 10.15 3.06
CA ASP A 105 -9.62 11.43 2.93
C ASP A 105 -8.12 11.17 2.77
N VAL A 106 -7.55 11.50 1.61
CA VAL A 106 -6.15 11.20 1.26
C VAL A 106 -5.33 12.47 1.10
N ILE A 107 -4.19 12.53 1.80
CA ILE A 107 -3.17 13.57 1.68
C ILE A 107 -1.90 12.93 1.12
N VAL A 108 -1.41 13.47 0.01
CA VAL A 108 -0.15 13.06 -0.64
C VAL A 108 0.86 14.19 -0.53
N LYS A 109 2.09 13.86 -0.14
CA LYS A 109 3.25 14.76 -0.16
C LYS A 109 4.48 13.98 -0.64
N ASN A 110 4.87 14.19 -1.89
CA ASN A 110 5.95 13.44 -2.53
C ASN A 110 5.71 11.92 -2.47
N ASP A 111 6.63 11.16 -1.88
CA ASP A 111 6.56 9.71 -1.69
C ASP A 111 5.92 9.30 -0.34
N PHE A 112 5.20 10.24 0.29
CA PHE A 112 4.44 10.00 1.51
C PHE A 112 2.94 10.17 1.25
N LEU A 113 2.16 9.27 1.84
CA LEU A 113 0.71 9.32 1.86
C LEU A 113 0.18 9.11 3.27
N LYS A 114 -0.84 9.88 3.62
CA LYS A 114 -1.67 9.67 4.80
C LYS A 114 -3.12 9.63 4.37
N ALA A 115 -3.86 8.61 4.79
CA ALA A 115 -5.26 8.44 4.49
C ALA A 115 -6.04 8.17 5.79
N ARG A 116 -7.27 8.70 5.87
CA ARG A 116 -8.18 8.44 6.98
C ARG A 116 -9.60 8.26 6.49
N ILE A 117 -10.33 7.36 7.12
CA ILE A 117 -11.79 7.26 7.02
C ILE A 117 -12.38 7.09 8.42
N LYS A 118 -13.58 7.67 8.62
CA LYS A 118 -14.47 7.39 9.73
C LYS A 118 -15.80 6.91 9.15
N SER A 119 -16.40 5.90 9.76
CA SER A 119 -17.74 5.43 9.38
C SER A 119 -18.42 4.82 10.59
N GLU A 120 -19.73 4.98 10.67
CA GLU A 120 -20.57 4.31 11.66
C GLU A 120 -20.86 2.84 11.28
N GLY A 121 -20.61 2.46 10.02
CA GLY A 121 -20.82 1.11 9.53
C GLY A 121 -19.66 0.17 9.85
N ARG A 122 -19.76 -0.62 10.94
CA ARG A 122 -18.79 -1.68 11.25
C ARG A 122 -18.52 -2.61 10.06
N GLU A 123 -19.57 -3.11 9.42
CA GLU A 123 -19.48 -3.99 8.26
C GLU A 123 -18.80 -3.33 7.05
N GLU A 124 -18.99 -2.02 6.88
CA GLU A 124 -18.31 -1.26 5.83
C GLU A 124 -16.81 -1.18 6.10
N LEU A 125 -16.41 -0.82 7.32
CA LEU A 125 -15.00 -0.74 7.69
C LEU A 125 -14.31 -2.11 7.62
N LEU A 126 -14.98 -3.19 7.99
CA LEU A 126 -14.44 -4.54 7.83
C LEU A 126 -14.21 -4.91 6.35
N ARG A 127 -15.12 -4.53 5.44
CA ARG A 127 -14.90 -4.67 4.00
C ARG A 127 -13.72 -3.83 3.53
N ILE A 128 -13.58 -2.59 4.02
CA ILE A 128 -12.46 -1.72 3.69
C ILE A 128 -11.13 -2.32 4.16
N ILE A 129 -11.06 -2.88 5.37
CA ILE A 129 -9.84 -3.57 5.86
C ILE A 129 -9.45 -4.71 4.93
N TYR A 130 -10.41 -5.48 4.43
CA TYR A 130 -10.15 -6.54 3.46
C TYR A 130 -9.55 -5.97 2.15
N GLU A 131 -10.12 -4.87 1.64
CA GLU A 131 -9.62 -4.20 0.44
C GLU A 131 -8.22 -3.57 0.65
N LEU A 132 -7.92 -3.03 1.84
CA LEU A 132 -6.58 -2.58 2.20
C LEU A 132 -5.58 -3.75 2.18
N GLY A 133 -5.96 -4.91 2.70
CA GLY A 133 -5.14 -6.12 2.64
C GLY A 133 -4.82 -6.52 1.20
N ARG A 134 -5.82 -6.50 0.30
CA ARG A 134 -5.62 -6.74 -1.14
C ARG A 134 -4.66 -5.71 -1.74
N MET A 135 -4.91 -4.42 -1.49
CA MET A 135 -4.10 -3.32 -2.00
C MET A 135 -2.64 -3.47 -1.60
N LEU A 136 -2.35 -3.75 -0.32
CA LEU A 136 -0.97 -3.92 0.15
C LEU A 136 -0.25 -5.07 -0.54
N ALA A 137 -0.95 -6.16 -0.83
CA ALA A 137 -0.37 -7.32 -1.52
C ALA A 137 -0.07 -7.01 -3.00
N VAL A 138 -0.99 -6.38 -3.74
CA VAL A 138 -0.76 -6.07 -5.17
C VAL A 138 0.16 -4.89 -5.41
N THR A 139 0.29 -3.96 -4.45
CA THR A 139 1.14 -2.77 -4.58
C THR A 139 2.61 -3.01 -4.23
N ARG A 140 2.94 -4.20 -3.73
CA ARG A 140 4.31 -4.63 -3.47
C ARG A 140 5.13 -4.60 -4.77
N LEU A 141 6.27 -3.90 -4.74
CA LEU A 141 7.21 -3.71 -5.86
C LEU A 141 6.69 -2.92 -7.08
N LEU A 142 5.47 -2.35 -7.02
CA LEU A 142 4.94 -1.55 -8.15
C LEU A 142 5.75 -0.28 -8.43
N ASP A 143 6.49 0.25 -7.46
CA ASP A 143 7.37 1.40 -7.67
C ASP A 143 8.48 1.11 -8.67
N VAL A 144 8.82 -0.16 -8.93
CA VAL A 144 9.81 -0.50 -9.95
C VAL A 144 9.17 -0.64 -11.33
N ALA A 145 7.87 -0.94 -11.39
CA ALA A 145 7.15 -1.24 -12.63
C ALA A 145 6.33 -0.07 -13.20
N LEU A 146 5.98 0.93 -12.39
CA LEU A 146 5.26 2.12 -12.86
C LEU A 146 6.21 3.08 -13.60
N GLU A 147 5.86 3.45 -14.82
CA GLU A 147 6.70 4.29 -15.69
C GLU A 147 6.15 5.72 -15.86
N ASP A 148 4.83 5.86 -15.93
CA ASP A 148 4.15 7.14 -16.12
C ASP A 148 2.80 7.26 -15.39
N GLU A 149 2.22 8.45 -15.41
CA GLU A 149 0.96 8.75 -14.74
C GLU A 149 -0.28 8.16 -15.43
N LYS A 150 -0.19 7.81 -16.72
CA LYS A 150 -1.33 7.22 -17.45
C LYS A 150 -1.65 5.83 -16.91
N MET A 151 -0.63 5.09 -16.51
CA MET A 151 -0.77 3.78 -15.87
C MET A 151 -1.56 3.83 -14.56
N ILE A 152 -1.57 4.96 -13.84
CA ILE A 152 -2.17 5.08 -12.51
C ILE A 152 -3.66 4.79 -12.56
N LYS A 153 -4.40 5.48 -13.43
CA LYS A 153 -5.86 5.34 -13.53
C LYS A 153 -6.25 3.94 -14.00
N GLU A 154 -5.51 3.39 -14.96
CA GLU A 154 -5.77 2.03 -15.45
C GLU A 154 -5.51 0.99 -14.36
N CYS A 155 -4.39 1.09 -13.64
CA CYS A 155 -4.06 0.16 -12.55
C CYS A 155 -5.09 0.28 -11.41
N ALA A 156 -5.49 1.48 -11.02
CA ALA A 156 -6.52 1.69 -10.01
C ALA A 156 -7.85 1.06 -10.44
N GLN A 157 -8.26 1.24 -11.70
CA GLN A 157 -9.47 0.61 -12.23
C GLN A 157 -9.34 -0.93 -12.22
N ARG A 158 -8.21 -1.48 -12.66
CA ARG A 158 -7.95 -2.93 -12.63
C ARG A 158 -8.00 -3.50 -11.21
N PHE A 159 -7.51 -2.77 -10.22
CA PHE A 159 -7.63 -3.15 -8.81
C PHE A 159 -9.10 -3.33 -8.37
N HIS A 160 -9.94 -2.34 -8.70
CA HIS A 160 -11.37 -2.36 -8.39
C HIS A 160 -12.12 -3.44 -9.19
N ASP A 161 -11.72 -3.68 -10.43
CA ASP A 161 -12.22 -4.76 -11.29
C ASP A 161 -11.75 -6.17 -10.87
N ARG A 162 -10.89 -6.28 -9.85
CA ARG A 162 -10.23 -7.54 -9.42
C ARG A 162 -9.43 -8.23 -10.53
N LYS A 163 -8.76 -7.44 -11.36
CA LYS A 163 -7.84 -7.89 -12.42
C LYS A 163 -6.38 -7.69 -11.99
N PRO A 164 -5.42 -8.44 -12.58
CA PRO A 164 -4.00 -8.13 -12.43
C PRO A 164 -3.71 -6.67 -12.82
N LEU A 165 -2.93 -5.97 -12.00
CA LEU A 165 -2.62 -4.55 -12.23
C LEU A 165 -1.75 -4.33 -13.47
N LEU A 166 -0.83 -5.26 -13.71
CA LEU A 166 0.07 -5.29 -14.85
C LEU A 166 -0.12 -6.62 -15.58
N GLU A 167 -0.19 -6.57 -16.91
CA GLU A 167 -0.23 -7.74 -17.80
C GLU A 167 1.17 -8.28 -18.11
#